data_AF-A0AAU6RU04-F1
#
_entry.id   AF-A0AAU6RU04-F1
#
_cell.length_a   1.000
_cell.length_b   1.000
_cell.length_c   1.000
_cell.angle_alpha   90.00
_cell.angle_beta   90.00
_cell.angle_gamma   90.00
#
_symmetry.space_group_name_H-M   'P 1'
#
loop_
_entity.id
_entity.type
_entity.pdbx_description
1 polymer ?
#
loop_
_entity_poly.entity_id
_entity_poly.type
_entity_poly.pdbx_seq_one_letter_code
_entity_poly.pdbx_strand_id
1 'polypeptide(L)' 'MKIIQLSAIDMTMNNFLRPLNIATRDAGFEVHCVCSSGPFTKEIIQDNFYYYDVKIDRKISFLSNLKTIRQLDN' A
#
# COMPACT_ATOMS: atom_id res chain seq x y z
N MET A 1 6.67 -8.27 -18.85
CA MET A 1 5.41 -7.53 -18.59
C MET A 1 5.61 -6.68 -17.35
N LYS A 2 4.99 -5.50 -17.28
CA LYS A 2 5.12 -4.58 -16.14
C LYS A 2 3.86 -4.62 -15.30
N ILE A 3 4.00 -4.66 -13.97
CA ILE A 3 2.89 -4.68 -13.01
C ILE A 3 3.03 -3.49 -12.08
N ILE A 4 1.95 -2.72 -11.93
CA ILE A 4 1.88 -1.64 -10.96
C ILE A 4 1.07 -2.14 -9.76
N GLN A 5 1.72 -2.23 -8.61
CA GLN A 5 1.07 -2.43 -7.33
C GLN A 5 0.73 -1.06 -6.73
N LEU A 6 -0.56 -0.78 -6.58
CA LEU A 6 -1.09 0.45 -6.01
C LEU A 6 -1.62 0.22 -4.60
N SER A 7 -1.29 1.12 -3.69
CA SER A 7 -1.94 1.22 -2.38
C SER A 7 -1.94 2.66 -1.88
N ALA A 8 -2.80 2.99 -0.91
CA ALA A 8 -2.87 4.36 -0.42
C ALA A 8 -1.62 4.78 0.38
N ILE A 9 -1.04 3.87 1.16
CA ILE A 9 0.12 4.16 2.03
C ILE A 9 1.13 3.02 1.99
N ASP A 10 2.38 3.35 2.25
CA ASP A 10 3.52 2.43 2.35
C ASP A 10 3.32 1.26 3.33
N MET A 11 2.65 1.47 4.46
CA MET A 11 2.37 0.40 5.42
C MET A 11 1.56 -0.73 4.78
N THR A 12 0.60 -0.41 3.91
CA THR A 12 -0.17 -1.44 3.20
C THR A 12 0.72 -2.16 2.19
N MET A 13 1.54 -1.41 1.46
CA MET A 13 2.50 -1.97 0.51
C MET A 13 3.47 -2.94 1.19
N ASN A 14 4.05 -2.53 2.32
CA ASN A 14 5.08 -3.27 3.03
C ASN A 14 4.53 -4.44 3.86
N ASN A 15 3.45 -4.24 4.60
CA ASN A 15 3.00 -5.24 5.58
C ASN A 15 2.08 -6.29 4.96
N PHE A 16 1.32 -5.94 3.91
CA PHE A 16 0.35 -6.85 3.29
C PHE A 16 0.74 -7.28 1.88
N LEU A 17 1.20 -6.35 1.05
CA LEU A 17 1.43 -6.62 -0.38
C LEU A 17 2.85 -7.11 -0.69
N ARG A 18 3.78 -6.95 0.24
CA ARG A 18 5.19 -7.32 0.06
C ARG A 18 5.40 -8.79 -0.36
N PRO A 19 4.77 -9.81 0.27
CA PRO A 19 4.93 -11.19 -0.19
C PRO A 19 4.46 -11.40 -1.63
N LEU A 20 3.36 -10.76 -2.03
CA LEU A 20 2.84 -10.81 -3.39
C LEU A 20 3.81 -10.14 -4.37
N ASN A 21 4.33 -8.96 -4.03
CA ASN A 21 5.27 -8.23 -4.88
C ASN A 21 6.56 -9.02 -5.08
N ILE A 22 7.07 -9.67 -4.03
CA ILE A 22 8.25 -10.54 -4.10
C ILE A 22 7.98 -11.71 -5.04
N ALA A 23 6.89 -12.46 -4.82
CA ALA A 23 6.54 -13.59 -5.68
C ALA A 23 6.32 -13.17 -7.15
N THR A 24 5.73 -11.99 -7.37
CA THR A 24 5.50 -11.43 -8.71
C THR A 24 6.82 -11.06 -9.39
N ARG A 25 7.75 -10.42 -8.68
CA ARG A 25 9.10 -10.14 -9.18
C ARG A 25 9.85 -11.43 -9.50
N ASP A 26 9.81 -12.40 -8.60
CA ASP A 26 10.52 -13.68 -8.72
C ASP A 26 9.96 -14.54 -9.87
N ALA A 27 8.70 -14.32 -10.27
CA ALA A 27 8.11 -14.87 -11.48
C ALA A 27 8.57 -14.18 -12.79
N GLY A 28 9.47 -13.19 -12.70
CA GLY A 28 10.08 -12.51 -13.86
C GLY A 28 9.36 -11.23 -14.30
N PHE A 29 8.46 -10.68 -13.47
CA PHE A 29 7.78 -9.42 -13.78
C PHE A 29 8.51 -8.21 -13.21
N GLU A 30 8.43 -7.09 -13.92
CA GLU A 30 8.92 -5.78 -13.44
C GLU A 30 7.82 -5.16 -12.55
N VAL A 31 8.06 -5.08 -11.24
CA VAL A 31 7.07 -4.62 -10.25
C VAL A 31 7.33 -3.17 -9.83
N HIS A 32 6.31 -2.34 -9.97
CA HIS A 32 6.30 -0.92 -9.63
C HIS A 32 5.37 -0.68 -8.45
N CYS A 33 5.91 -0.25 -7.32
CA CYS A 33 5.17 0.09 -6.11
C CYS A 33 4.83 1.59 -6.11
N VAL A 34 3.54 1.90 -6.01
CA VAL A 34 3.03 3.27 -6.00
C VAL A 34 2.15 3.48 -4.77
N CYS A 35 2.57 4.37 -3.88
CA CYS A 35 1.81 4.76 -2.69
C CYS A 35 2.38 6.05 -2.09
N SER A 36 1.67 6.61 -1.10
CA SER A 36 2.22 7.73 -0.32
C SER A 36 3.35 7.24 0.59
N SER A 37 4.48 7.94 0.57
CA SER A 37 5.63 7.60 1.41
C SER A 37 5.34 7.72 2.91
N GLY A 38 6.06 6.93 3.69
CA GLY A 38 5.93 6.88 5.14
C GLY A 38 7.11 6.14 5.80
N PRO A 39 6.89 5.58 7.00
CA PRO A 39 7.93 4.89 7.76
C PRO A 39 8.55 3.66 7.11
N PHE A 40 7.83 2.98 6.20
CA PHE A 40 8.20 1.70 5.58
C PHE A 40 8.72 1.84 4.14
N THR A 41 8.83 3.06 3.61
CA THR A 41 9.29 3.30 2.23
C THR A 41 10.70 2.75 1.99
N LYS A 42 11.59 2.78 3.00
CA LYS A 42 12.97 2.32 2.85
C LYS A 42 13.03 0.81 2.62
N GLU A 43 12.22 0.05 3.33
CA GLU A 43 12.12 -1.41 3.24
C GLU A 43 11.65 -1.82 1.85
N ILE A 44 10.65 -1.12 1.29
CA ILE A 44 10.16 -1.37 -0.07
C ILE A 44 11.27 -1.15 -1.11
N ILE A 45 12.08 -0.09 -0.95
CA ILE A 45 13.19 0.20 -1.87
C ILE A 45 14.32 -0.84 -1.71
N GLN A 46 14.61 -1.28 -0.49
CA GLN A 46 15.63 -2.30 -0.21
C GLN A 46 15.30 -3.65 -0.85
N ASP A 47 14.02 -3.96 -1.07
CA ASP A 47 13.59 -5.15 -1.81
C ASP A 47 13.78 -5.05 -3.34
N ASN A 48 14.44 -3.99 -3.82
CA ASN A 48 14.73 -3.77 -5.23
C ASN A 48 13.47 -3.62 -6.10
N PHE A 49 12.41 -3.04 -5.55
CA PHE A 49 11.23 -2.61 -6.31
C PHE A 49 11.43 -1.21 -6.88
N TYR A 50 10.81 -0.93 -8.04
CA TYR A 50 10.63 0.45 -8.49
C TYR A 50 9.61 1.12 -7.59
N TYR A 51 9.92 2.28 -7.02
CA TYR A 51 9.05 2.98 -6.09
C TYR A 51 8.70 4.39 -6.57
N TYR A 52 7.42 4.76 -6.45
CA TYR A 52 6.92 6.08 -6.80
C TYR A 52 6.09 6.62 -5.65
N ASP A 53 6.51 7.77 -5.13
CA ASP A 53 5.75 8.50 -4.14
C ASP A 53 4.58 9.23 -4.81
N VAL A 54 3.38 8.77 -4.53
CA VAL A 54 2.15 9.40 -5.02
C VAL A 54 1.22 9.63 -3.83
N LYS A 55 0.88 10.90 -3.60
CA LYS A 55 -0.08 11.27 -2.56
C LYS A 55 -1.47 10.77 -2.95
N ILE A 56 -1.99 9.79 -2.20
CA ILE A 56 -3.31 9.21 -2.40
C ILE A 56 -4.14 9.56 -1.17
N ASP A 57 -5.00 10.57 -1.32
CA ASP A 57 -5.83 11.06 -0.22
C ASP A 57 -6.85 9.99 0.20
N ARG A 58 -6.78 9.59 1.48
CA ARG A 58 -7.82 8.76 2.09
C ARG A 58 -8.99 9.66 2.48
N LYS A 59 -10.13 9.50 1.82
CA LYS A 59 -11.38 10.14 2.26
C LYS A 59 -11.85 9.49 3.56
N ILE A 60 -11.61 10.15 4.68
CA ILE A 60 -12.21 9.79 5.97
C ILE A 60 -13.54 10.55 6.07
N SER A 61 -14.66 9.82 6.04
CA SER A 61 -15.97 10.41 6.30
C SER A 61 -16.30 10.29 7.80
N PHE A 62 -16.28 11.42 8.50
CA PHE A 62 -16.57 11.45 9.94
C PHE A 62 -17.95 10.89 10.27
N LEU A 63 -18.95 11.19 9.43
CA LEU A 63 -20.32 10.68 9.58
C LEU A 63 -20.40 9.15 9.44
N SER A 64 -19.66 8.56 8.50
CA SER A 64 -19.66 7.09 8.36
C SER A 64 -18.98 6.43 9.55
N ASN A 65 -17.88 7.00 10.04
CA ASN A 65 -17.14 6.43 11.16
C ASN A 65 -17.95 6.47 12.47
N LEU A 66 -18.70 7.56 12.72
CA LEU A 66 -19.56 7.66 13.90
C LEU A 66 -20.72 6.65 13.87
N LYS A 67 -21.25 6.34 12.69
CA LYS A 67 -22.25 5.27 12.52
C LYS A 67 -21.66 3.91 12.91
N THR A 68 -20.44 3.61 12.48
CA THR A 68 -19.75 2.36 12.83
C THR A 68 -19.49 2.26 14.33
N ILE A 69 -19.07 3.34 14.99
CA ILE A 69 -18.85 3.36 16.44
C ILE A 69 -20.14 2.99 17.18
N ARG A 70 -21.28 3.62 16.84
CA ARG A 70 -22.58 3.29 17.44
C ARG A 70 -23.02 1.84 17.23
N GLN A 71 -22.57 1.19 16.15
CA GLN A 71 -22.86 -0.24 15.91
C GLN A 71 -22.01 -1.17 16.76
N LEU A 72 -20.84 -0.72 17.24
CA LEU A 72 -19.97 -1.48 18.13
C LEU A 72 -20.33 -1.29 19.61
N ASP A 73 -21.03 -0.20 19.95
CA ASP A 73 -21.48 0.11 21.32
C ASP A 73 -22.87 -0.50 21.69
N ASN A 74 -23.54 -1.19 20.75
CA ASN A 74 -24.77 -1.96 21.01
C ASN A 74 -24.50 -3.47 21.00
#